data_AF-A0A1X0QUY4-F1
#
_entry.id   AF-A0A1X0QUY4-F1
#
_cell.length_a   1.000
_cell.length_b   1.000
_cell.length_c   1.000
_cell.angle_alpha   90.00
_cell.angle_beta   90.00
_cell.angle_gamma   90.00
#
_symmetry.space_group_name_H-M   'P 1'
#
loop_
_entity.id
_entity.type
_entity.pdbx_description
1 polymer ?
#
loop_
_entity_poly.entity_id
_entity_poly.type
_entity_poly.pdbx_seq_one_letter_code
_entity_poly.pdbx_strand_id
1 'polypeptide(L)'
;MSSDPPSTRESDADRKASWQNINKGPSSPFLSNPIKAISDSKEGHNLKQYEENMMRQQPSTAGFTFDPTQIFQKAPAVQTITDNISQRAEQQQTFASFKPATSPIPSPSSSRPIKNPKRKPAIILTEHKQPSIDIHQDDSNDDDNDHNNPLAVTKEMLSNCIRVAEQEFLAGIYLEIEKNHAISECYKLKSLNLNRQGITALNNLGLCFPYLEKLRVSHNELTELHDLPDSLCYLYANNNRLTSIDLHNLTRLQQLYLSYNYLSQLENLSELKSLRILDLGHNFIRSYSPLGKLEGIVSLSLKSNDIHRLNEFQDFSQCNNLEILDLSFNRIERLESIESLTKLRELNMDHNNVKIVNLNRPMERLCKLKLSYNRLKSFDISLFPDIRLLYLDDNQIERIMGAACTKRMDAFSLRDQGKTKVEMNIQHLRGIRKLYLSGSPFKSLHQMVDFYSLEYLELCAADIEELPSQFSKQVPNLGTLYLSMNRIADIRPLKKLKYLKKLVLIDNRLTSLNEVLGVVKQMKRLACLDLR
;
A
#
# COMPACT_ATOMS: atom_id res chain seq x y z
N MET A 1 32.88 -20.12 0.13
CA MET A 1 31.83 -20.19 -0.91
C MET A 1 30.57 -20.66 -0.21
N SER A 2 29.68 -19.72 0.06
CA SER A 2 28.37 -19.91 0.68
C SER A 2 27.42 -19.00 -0.10
N SER A 3 26.27 -19.52 -0.51
CA SER A 3 25.29 -18.80 -1.31
C SER A 3 23.91 -19.12 -0.76
N ASP A 4 23.47 -18.30 0.20
CA ASP A 4 22.14 -18.37 0.77
C ASP A 4 21.09 -17.93 -0.27
N PRO A 5 19.95 -18.64 -0.41
CA PRO A 5 18.80 -18.15 -1.16
C PRO A 5 18.05 -17.06 -0.37
N PRO A 6 17.29 -16.18 -1.04
CA PRO A 6 16.89 -14.90 -0.47
C PRO A 6 15.78 -15.01 0.59
N SER A 7 15.92 -14.23 1.65
CA SER A 7 14.87 -14.02 2.64
C SER A 7 13.71 -13.25 2.03
N THR A 8 12.55 -13.91 1.92
CA THR A 8 11.28 -13.20 1.72
C THR A 8 10.85 -12.58 3.05
N ARG A 9 10.47 -11.30 3.03
CA ARG A 9 9.91 -10.59 4.19
C ARG A 9 8.56 -11.19 4.59
N GLU A 10 8.59 -12.20 5.46
CA GLU A 10 7.47 -12.45 6.38
C GLU A 10 7.36 -11.23 7.31
N SER A 11 6.17 -10.62 7.39
CA SER A 11 5.92 -9.50 8.30
C SER A 11 5.73 -10.02 9.72
N ASP A 12 6.48 -9.47 10.69
CA ASP A 12 6.60 -9.92 12.08
C ASP A 12 5.32 -9.92 12.96
N ALA A 13 4.13 -9.74 12.37
CA ALA A 13 2.85 -9.78 13.07
C ALA A 13 2.52 -11.17 13.65
N ASP A 14 2.75 -12.24 12.88
CA ASP A 14 2.38 -13.62 13.27
C ASP A 14 3.23 -14.20 14.41
N ARG A 15 4.36 -13.54 14.77
CA ARG A 15 5.33 -14.07 15.76
C ARG A 15 5.09 -13.64 17.22
N LYS A 16 4.17 -12.69 17.49
CA LYS A 16 4.02 -12.08 18.83
C LYS A 16 2.71 -12.33 19.55
N ALA A 17 1.73 -12.99 18.93
CA ALA A 17 0.43 -13.28 19.55
C ALA A 17 0.49 -14.45 20.56
N SER A 18 1.20 -14.29 21.69
CA SER A 18 1.13 -15.22 22.83
C SER A 18 -0.09 -14.88 23.70
N TRP A 19 -1.25 -15.45 23.38
CA TRP A 19 -2.46 -15.28 24.17
C TRP A 19 -2.35 -16.03 25.51
N GLN A 20 -2.39 -15.31 26.62
CA GLN A 20 -2.61 -15.88 27.95
C GLN A 20 -4.12 -15.97 28.26
N ASN A 21 -4.51 -17.03 28.96
CA ASN A 21 -5.87 -17.33 29.37
C ASN A 21 -6.62 -16.17 30.06
N ILE A 22 -7.93 -16.09 29.82
CA ILE A 22 -8.95 -15.97 30.89
C ILE A 22 -10.30 -16.52 30.39
N ASN A 23 -10.93 -17.36 31.22
CA ASN A 23 -12.28 -17.88 30.98
C ASN A 23 -13.35 -16.82 31.31
N LYS A 24 -14.29 -16.58 30.38
CA LYS A 24 -15.75 -16.43 30.58
C LYS A 24 -16.43 -15.89 29.32
N GLY A 25 -17.53 -16.51 28.91
CA GLY A 25 -18.55 -15.86 28.06
C GLY A 25 -19.90 -15.80 28.80
N PRO A 26 -21.01 -15.43 28.14
CA PRO A 26 -21.10 -14.76 26.85
C PRO A 26 -21.98 -13.50 26.92
N SER A 27 -21.38 -12.32 26.99
CA SER A 27 -22.07 -11.04 26.77
C SER A 27 -21.07 -9.94 26.41
N SER A 28 -21.53 -8.98 25.61
CA SER A 28 -20.74 -7.88 25.05
C SER A 28 -20.01 -7.06 26.12
N PRO A 29 -18.86 -6.48 25.75
CA PRO A 29 -18.72 -5.04 25.99
C PRO A 29 -18.57 -4.29 24.66
N PHE A 30 -19.32 -3.20 24.55
CA PHE A 30 -19.04 -2.14 23.57
C PHE A 30 -17.63 -1.60 23.82
N LEU A 31 -16.81 -1.53 22.77
CA LEU A 31 -15.67 -0.60 22.74
C LEU A 31 -16.11 0.71 22.11
N SER A 32 -16.68 1.58 22.94
CA SER A 32 -16.73 3.02 22.69
C SER A 32 -15.31 3.61 22.83
N ASN A 33 -14.43 3.31 21.87
CA ASN A 33 -13.21 4.06 21.48
C ASN A 33 -12.35 3.22 20.51
N PRO A 34 -12.19 3.60 19.22
CA PRO A 34 -11.52 2.76 18.21
C PRO A 34 -9.99 2.62 18.30
N ILE A 35 -9.30 3.31 19.23
CA ILE A 35 -7.88 3.69 19.03
C ILE A 35 -6.87 2.72 19.70
N LYS A 36 -7.30 1.83 20.61
CA LYS A 36 -6.36 1.06 21.46
C LYS A 36 -5.76 -0.24 20.89
N ALA A 37 -5.94 -0.52 19.60
CA ALA A 37 -5.41 -1.75 18.96
C ALA A 37 -4.00 -1.58 18.32
N ILE A 38 -3.31 -0.45 18.54
CA ILE A 38 -1.98 -0.17 17.99
C ILE A 38 -1.04 0.40 19.07
N SER A 39 -0.68 -0.42 20.07
CA SER A 39 0.27 -0.05 21.13
C SER A 39 1.59 -0.84 21.14
N ASP A 40 1.74 -1.84 20.28
CA ASP A 40 2.84 -2.83 20.36
C ASP A 40 3.98 -2.58 19.35
N SER A 41 4.10 -1.34 18.86
CA SER A 41 5.34 -0.81 18.25
C SER A 41 6.04 0.15 19.22
N LYS A 42 7.37 0.28 19.11
CA LYS A 42 8.20 1.15 19.98
C LYS A 42 8.07 2.66 19.67
N GLU A 43 6.88 3.11 19.29
CA GLU A 43 6.59 4.49 18.84
C GLU A 43 5.48 5.17 19.67
N GLY A 44 5.10 4.56 20.81
CA GLY A 44 4.01 5.01 21.69
C GLY A 44 4.16 6.36 22.40
N HIS A 45 5.16 7.18 22.03
CA HIS A 45 5.31 8.55 22.53
C HIS A 45 4.59 9.59 21.66
N ASN A 46 4.46 9.38 20.35
CA ASN A 46 3.87 10.40 19.46
C ASN A 46 2.33 10.39 19.46
N LEU A 47 1.68 9.27 19.80
CA LEU A 47 0.21 9.20 19.82
C LEU A 47 -0.41 10.05 20.94
N LYS A 48 0.20 10.07 22.14
CA LYS A 48 -0.29 10.89 23.27
C LYS A 48 -0.28 12.38 22.93
N GLN A 49 0.75 12.84 22.23
CA GLN A 49 0.87 14.24 21.81
C GLN A 49 -0.15 14.62 20.73
N TYR A 50 -0.59 13.65 19.91
CA TYR A 50 -1.69 13.80 18.96
C TYR A 50 -3.06 13.84 19.67
N GLU A 51 -3.27 13.00 20.69
CA GLU A 51 -4.46 13.01 21.55
C GLU A 51 -4.60 14.33 22.34
N GLU A 52 -3.50 14.85 22.90
CA GLU A 52 -3.48 16.13 23.65
C GLU A 52 -3.82 17.34 22.77
N ASN A 53 -3.42 17.33 21.48
CA ASN A 53 -3.73 18.41 20.55
C ASN A 53 -5.19 18.37 20.05
N MET A 54 -5.77 17.18 19.83
CA MET A 54 -7.20 17.03 19.51
C MET A 54 -8.11 17.58 20.61
N MET A 55 -7.72 17.44 21.88
CA MET A 55 -8.51 17.91 23.03
C MET A 55 -8.49 19.44 23.22
N ARG A 56 -7.61 20.18 22.51
CA ARG A 56 -7.47 21.64 22.64
C ARG A 56 -8.28 22.48 21.65
N GLN A 57 -9.02 21.85 20.72
CA GLN A 57 -9.74 22.57 19.65
C GLN A 57 -11.22 22.13 19.47
N GLN A 58 -12.01 22.15 20.54
CA GLN A 58 -13.48 22.08 20.42
C GLN A 58 -14.12 23.47 20.53
N PRO A 59 -14.84 23.95 19.49
CA PRO A 59 -15.80 25.05 19.61
C PRO A 59 -17.06 24.60 20.36
N SER A 60 -17.74 25.54 21.02
CA SER A 60 -18.92 25.30 21.84
C SER A 60 -20.13 24.75 21.09
N THR A 61 -20.87 23.86 21.75
CA THR A 61 -22.12 23.27 21.25
C THR A 61 -23.31 24.24 21.41
N ALA A 62 -23.95 24.59 20.30
CA ALA A 62 -25.30 25.15 20.26
C ALA A 62 -26.17 24.27 19.34
N GLY A 63 -27.36 23.90 19.81
CA GLY A 63 -28.15 22.80 19.22
C GLY A 63 -28.97 23.19 17.99
N PHE A 64 -29.15 22.23 17.08
CA PHE A 64 -30.17 22.24 16.05
C PHE A 64 -30.96 20.92 16.09
N THR A 65 -32.24 21.01 16.45
CA THR A 65 -33.22 19.93 16.33
C THR A 65 -33.80 19.92 14.92
N PHE A 66 -33.92 18.73 14.30
CA PHE A 66 -34.49 18.57 12.96
C PHE A 66 -35.77 17.74 13.00
N ASP A 67 -36.81 18.21 12.30
CA ASP A 67 -38.17 17.66 12.33
C ASP A 67 -38.43 16.76 11.09
N PRO A 68 -38.79 15.46 11.25
CA PRO A 68 -38.86 14.51 10.15
C PRO A 68 -40.27 14.40 9.50
N THR A 69 -40.87 15.51 9.06
CA THR A 69 -42.15 15.49 8.29
C THR A 69 -42.15 16.33 7.01
N GLN A 70 -41.25 15.97 6.08
CA GLN A 70 -41.18 16.36 4.65
C GLN A 70 -40.08 15.47 4.03
N ILE A 71 -40.17 14.81 2.87
CA ILE A 71 -40.97 15.03 1.65
C ILE A 71 -41.39 13.66 1.06
N PHE A 72 -42.64 13.55 0.58
CA PHE A 72 -43.10 12.52 -0.37
C PHE A 72 -43.48 13.20 -1.70
N GLN A 73 -43.58 12.41 -2.79
CA GLN A 73 -43.83 12.84 -4.19
C GLN A 73 -42.57 13.41 -4.90
N LYS A 74 -42.30 13.16 -6.18
CA LYS A 74 -43.06 12.47 -7.27
C LYS A 74 -42.07 11.93 -8.31
N ALA A 75 -42.42 10.86 -9.03
CA ALA A 75 -41.64 10.33 -10.16
C ALA A 75 -42.52 10.16 -11.42
N PRO A 76 -41.97 10.30 -12.64
CA PRO A 76 -42.54 9.76 -13.88
C PRO A 76 -41.64 8.67 -14.51
N ALA A 77 -42.16 7.95 -15.51
CA ALA A 77 -41.67 6.61 -15.89
C ALA A 77 -41.04 6.49 -17.30
N VAL A 78 -40.18 5.48 -17.41
CA VAL A 78 -39.73 4.64 -18.55
C VAL A 78 -40.28 4.95 -19.96
N GLN A 79 -39.38 5.00 -20.94
CA GLN A 79 -39.62 4.44 -22.29
C GLN A 79 -38.31 3.90 -22.93
N THR A 80 -38.44 2.77 -23.63
CA THR A 80 -37.40 2.01 -24.36
C THR A 80 -37.22 2.47 -25.81
N ILE A 81 -36.01 2.30 -26.38
CA ILE A 81 -35.78 1.93 -27.79
C ILE A 81 -34.44 1.17 -27.89
N THR A 82 -34.48 0.03 -28.57
CA THR A 82 -33.31 -0.69 -29.12
C THR A 82 -33.21 -0.39 -30.61
N ASP A 83 -32.02 -0.09 -31.14
CA ASP A 83 -31.63 -0.45 -32.51
C ASP A 83 -30.14 -0.18 -32.80
N ASN A 84 -29.65 -0.76 -33.90
CA ASN A 84 -28.29 -0.64 -34.49
C ASN A 84 -27.14 -1.43 -33.85
N ILE A 85 -27.19 -2.75 -34.05
CA ILE A 85 -25.99 -3.56 -34.35
C ILE A 85 -25.69 -3.41 -35.85
N SER A 86 -24.42 -3.60 -36.25
CA SER A 86 -23.94 -3.77 -37.64
C SER A 86 -23.54 -2.52 -38.43
N GLN A 87 -22.28 -2.09 -38.28
CA GLN A 87 -21.42 -1.73 -39.41
C GLN A 87 -19.94 -1.67 -38.99
N ARG A 88 -19.03 -1.99 -39.92
CA ARG A 88 -17.56 -2.00 -39.79
C ARG A 88 -16.93 -3.16 -38.99
N ALA A 89 -17.14 -4.37 -39.49
CA ALA A 89 -16.04 -5.30 -39.70
C ALA A 89 -15.74 -5.39 -41.22
N GLU A 90 -14.58 -5.95 -41.57
CA GLU A 90 -14.14 -6.33 -42.94
C GLU A 90 -13.70 -5.23 -43.92
N GLN A 91 -12.38 -4.96 -43.90
CA GLN A 91 -11.43 -4.92 -45.04
C GLN A 91 -10.03 -4.59 -44.45
N GLN A 92 -8.91 -5.25 -44.76
CA GLN A 92 -8.65 -6.49 -45.50
C GLN A 92 -7.29 -7.08 -45.02
N GLN A 93 -7.02 -8.35 -45.33
CA GLN A 93 -5.75 -9.04 -45.00
C GLN A 93 -4.61 -8.56 -45.94
N THR A 94 -3.31 -8.79 -45.67
CA THR A 94 -2.64 -10.05 -46.06
C THR A 94 -1.18 -10.15 -45.56
N PHE A 95 -0.77 -11.39 -45.21
CA PHE A 95 0.58 -12.05 -45.20
C PHE A 95 1.88 -11.23 -44.97
N ALA A 96 2.87 -11.70 -44.19
CA ALA A 96 3.49 -13.03 -44.29
C ALA A 96 4.34 -13.45 -43.05
N SER A 97 4.69 -14.74 -42.99
CA SER A 97 5.50 -15.41 -41.96
C SER A 97 7.01 -15.39 -42.22
N PHE A 98 7.86 -15.47 -41.19
CA PHE A 98 9.10 -16.29 -41.20
C PHE A 98 9.64 -16.58 -39.77
N LYS A 99 10.48 -17.61 -39.65
CA LYS A 99 11.12 -18.14 -38.42
C LYS A 99 12.49 -18.78 -38.79
N PRO A 100 13.34 -19.18 -37.83
CA PRO A 100 14.55 -18.47 -37.38
C PRO A 100 15.89 -19.05 -37.92
N ALA A 101 17.02 -18.39 -37.64
CA ALA A 101 18.38 -18.88 -37.94
C ALA A 101 19.41 -18.52 -36.84
N THR A 102 20.58 -19.17 -36.89
CA THR A 102 21.57 -19.33 -35.78
C THR A 102 22.95 -18.67 -36.04
N SER A 103 23.60 -18.19 -34.95
CA SER A 103 25.06 -18.08 -34.61
C SER A 103 26.16 -18.23 -35.69
N PRO A 104 27.30 -17.48 -35.62
CA PRO A 104 28.43 -17.86 -34.73
C PRO A 104 29.32 -16.71 -34.15
N ILE A 105 30.48 -17.09 -33.60
CA ILE A 105 31.41 -16.38 -32.66
C ILE A 105 32.58 -15.69 -33.42
N PRO A 106 33.34 -14.74 -32.81
CA PRO A 106 34.73 -15.07 -32.39
C PRO A 106 35.22 -14.45 -31.07
N SER A 107 36.28 -15.05 -30.51
CA SER A 107 37.12 -14.62 -29.35
C SER A 107 38.52 -14.13 -29.86
N PRO A 108 39.56 -13.66 -29.10
CA PRO A 108 40.07 -14.20 -27.80
C PRO A 108 40.82 -13.26 -26.79
N SER A 109 41.18 -13.80 -25.61
CA SER A 109 42.38 -13.51 -24.74
C SER A 109 42.64 -12.08 -24.21
N SER A 110 43.15 -11.78 -22.99
CA SER A 110 43.49 -12.49 -21.73
C SER A 110 43.72 -11.40 -20.62
N SER A 111 44.17 -11.59 -19.36
CA SER A 111 44.70 -12.73 -18.58
C SER A 111 44.34 -12.62 -17.07
N ARG A 112 45.33 -12.48 -16.14
CA ARG A 112 45.26 -12.45 -14.64
C ARG A 112 46.62 -11.91 -14.07
N PRO A 113 46.87 -11.72 -12.73
CA PRO A 113 46.01 -11.77 -11.53
C PRO A 113 46.13 -10.56 -10.56
N ILE A 114 45.27 -10.48 -9.53
CA ILE A 114 45.46 -9.62 -8.33
C ILE A 114 45.63 -10.49 -7.07
N LYS A 115 46.54 -10.08 -6.16
CA LYS A 115 46.76 -10.71 -4.84
C LYS A 115 46.14 -9.90 -3.70
N ASN A 116 45.51 -10.61 -2.77
CA ASN A 116 45.13 -10.18 -1.41
C ASN A 116 46.26 -10.54 -0.40
N PRO A 117 46.17 -10.26 0.93
CA PRO A 117 45.41 -9.26 1.72
C PRO A 117 46.29 -8.56 2.81
N LYS A 118 45.69 -7.77 3.75
CA LYS A 118 45.90 -7.88 5.24
C LYS A 118 44.99 -6.96 6.08
N ARG A 119 45.01 -7.12 7.42
CA ARG A 119 43.95 -6.70 8.39
C ARG A 119 44.30 -5.48 9.28
N LYS A 120 43.22 -4.75 9.67
CA LYS A 120 42.90 -4.01 10.93
C LYS A 120 43.96 -3.91 12.07
N PRO A 121 43.94 -2.81 12.86
CA PRO A 121 43.14 -2.76 14.10
C PRO A 121 42.33 -1.45 14.30
N ALA A 122 41.62 -1.33 15.43
CA ALA A 122 40.75 -0.20 15.81
C ALA A 122 41.33 0.60 16.99
N ILE A 123 40.99 1.89 17.13
CA ILE A 123 41.36 2.78 18.26
C ILE A 123 40.13 3.57 18.74
N ILE A 124 40.20 4.03 19.99
CA ILE A 124 39.11 4.47 20.88
C ILE A 124 38.89 5.98 20.84
N LEU A 125 37.69 6.42 21.23
CA LEU A 125 37.30 7.82 21.47
C LEU A 125 38.23 8.54 22.46
N THR A 126 38.69 9.74 22.10
CA THR A 126 39.16 10.76 23.04
C THR A 126 38.66 12.14 22.60
N GLU A 127 38.16 12.92 23.56
CA GLU A 127 37.74 14.32 23.36
C GLU A 127 38.95 15.18 22.99
N HIS A 128 38.91 15.98 21.92
CA HIS A 128 39.83 17.11 21.76
C HIS A 128 39.20 18.32 21.05
N LYS A 129 39.42 19.46 21.71
CA LYS A 129 39.32 20.88 21.32
C LYS A 129 39.09 21.20 19.84
N GLN A 130 38.27 22.23 19.62
CA GLN A 130 38.26 23.04 18.40
C GLN A 130 39.70 23.44 17.99
N PRO A 131 40.13 23.20 16.74
CA PRO A 131 41.30 23.85 16.18
C PRO A 131 40.95 25.28 15.77
N SER A 132 41.77 26.24 16.18
CA SER A 132 41.79 27.58 15.59
C SER A 132 42.31 27.49 14.16
N ILE A 133 41.46 27.81 13.18
CA ILE A 133 41.85 27.88 11.77
C ILE A 133 42.35 29.30 11.49
N ASP A 134 43.65 29.44 11.23
CA ASP A 134 44.20 30.63 10.57
C ASP A 134 43.71 30.64 9.11
N ILE A 135 43.05 31.73 8.72
CA ILE A 135 42.60 31.93 7.35
C ILE A 135 43.75 32.59 6.59
N HIS A 136 44.49 31.82 5.80
CA HIS A 136 45.35 32.39 4.77
C HIS A 136 44.48 33.12 3.75
N GLN A 137 44.69 34.43 3.61
CA GLN A 137 44.24 35.20 2.46
C GLN A 137 45.11 34.79 1.26
N ASP A 138 44.60 33.89 0.42
CA ASP A 138 45.15 33.72 -0.93
C ASP A 138 44.59 34.84 -1.81
N ASP A 139 45.38 35.90 -1.97
CA ASP A 139 45.19 36.93 -2.99
C ASP A 139 45.48 36.33 -4.38
N SER A 140 44.52 35.60 -4.95
CA SER A 140 44.48 35.30 -6.37
C SER A 140 43.48 36.23 -7.07
N ASN A 141 44.02 37.23 -7.78
CA ASN A 141 43.23 38.17 -8.58
C ASN A 141 42.49 37.46 -9.72
N ASP A 142 41.22 37.14 -9.50
CA ASP A 142 40.22 37.00 -10.57
C ASP A 142 39.26 38.20 -10.47
N ASP A 143 39.49 39.20 -11.34
CA ASP A 143 38.69 40.43 -11.48
C ASP A 143 37.30 40.15 -12.12
N ASP A 144 36.49 39.29 -11.50
CA ASP A 144 35.07 39.11 -11.85
C ASP A 144 34.20 40.01 -10.95
N ASN A 145 34.32 41.32 -11.17
CA ASN A 145 33.53 42.35 -10.49
C ASN A 145 32.10 42.44 -11.07
N ASP A 146 31.41 41.30 -11.17
CA ASP A 146 30.01 41.21 -11.59
C ASP A 146 29.11 40.78 -10.44
N HIS A 147 28.65 41.77 -9.67
CA HIS A 147 27.66 41.61 -8.60
C HIS A 147 26.28 41.09 -9.10
N ASN A 148 26.10 40.84 -10.41
CA ASN A 148 24.90 40.18 -10.95
C ASN A 148 25.09 38.69 -11.26
N ASN A 149 26.26 38.09 -11.06
CA ASN A 149 26.46 36.65 -11.30
C ASN A 149 25.79 35.81 -10.19
N PRO A 150 24.73 35.01 -10.50
CA PRO A 150 24.02 34.24 -9.48
C PRO A 150 24.91 33.23 -8.75
N LEU A 151 25.94 32.69 -9.41
CA LEU A 151 26.89 31.75 -8.77
C LEU A 151 27.76 32.42 -7.70
N ALA A 152 28.12 33.69 -7.87
CA ALA A 152 28.87 34.44 -6.87
C ALA A 152 28.01 34.65 -5.62
N VAL A 153 26.75 35.06 -5.81
CA VAL A 153 25.76 35.21 -4.73
C VAL A 153 25.53 33.87 -4.01
N THR A 154 25.32 32.76 -4.73
CA THR A 154 25.16 31.43 -4.11
C THR A 154 26.41 31.01 -3.32
N LYS A 155 27.62 31.27 -3.83
CA LYS A 155 28.90 30.96 -3.14
C LYS A 155 29.07 31.78 -1.86
N GLU A 156 28.75 33.08 -1.91
CA GLU A 156 28.82 33.98 -0.76
C GLU A 156 27.72 33.67 0.28
N MET A 157 26.48 33.45 -0.16
CA MET A 157 25.37 33.04 0.70
C MET A 157 25.68 31.73 1.43
N LEU A 158 26.15 30.69 0.73
CA LEU A 158 26.52 29.41 1.36
C LEU A 158 27.69 29.58 2.36
N SER A 159 28.71 30.36 1.99
CA SER A 159 29.83 30.68 2.90
C SER A 159 29.36 31.39 4.16
N ASN A 160 28.50 32.40 4.04
CA ASN A 160 27.96 33.14 5.17
C ASN A 160 26.95 32.32 5.99
N CYS A 161 26.09 31.51 5.36
CA CYS A 161 25.18 30.58 6.04
C CYS A 161 25.93 29.54 6.87
N ILE A 162 27.02 28.98 6.36
CA ILE A 162 27.85 28.00 7.08
C ILE A 162 28.60 28.67 8.25
N ARG A 163 29.03 29.92 8.10
CA ARG A 163 29.69 30.69 9.17
C ARG A 163 28.76 31.12 10.31
N VAL A 164 27.44 31.16 10.08
CA VAL A 164 26.41 31.61 11.05
C VAL A 164 25.46 30.45 11.40
N ALA A 165 25.99 29.22 11.48
CA ALA A 165 25.21 28.00 11.67
C ALA A 165 24.71 27.81 13.13
N GLU A 166 23.87 28.73 13.62
CA GLU A 166 23.09 28.60 14.86
C GLU A 166 21.68 28.03 14.62
N GLN A 167 21.25 27.90 13.35
CA GLN A 167 19.94 27.37 12.98
C GLN A 167 20.00 25.88 12.59
N GLU A 168 19.02 25.11 13.04
CA GLU A 168 18.88 23.65 12.84
C GLU A 168 18.93 23.24 11.35
N PHE A 169 18.33 24.05 10.46
CA PHE A 169 18.39 23.88 9.01
C PHE A 169 19.82 23.93 8.46
N LEU A 170 20.58 24.94 8.87
CA LEU A 170 21.95 25.16 8.41
C LEU A 170 22.92 24.13 9.02
N ALA A 171 22.71 23.74 10.28
CA ALA A 171 23.42 22.63 10.91
C ALA A 171 23.19 21.30 10.18
N GLY A 172 21.93 20.99 9.81
CA GLY A 172 21.60 19.80 9.03
C GLY A 172 22.22 19.79 7.64
N ILE A 173 22.28 20.94 6.96
CA ILE A 173 22.98 21.12 5.68
C ILE A 173 24.48 20.90 5.85
N TYR A 174 25.11 21.54 6.83
CA TYR A 174 26.55 21.40 7.10
C TYR A 174 26.93 19.93 7.34
N LEU A 175 26.17 19.24 8.19
CA LEU A 175 26.36 17.83 8.54
C LEU A 175 26.26 16.87 7.33
N GLU A 176 25.48 17.21 6.30
CA GLU A 176 25.35 16.38 5.09
C GLU A 176 26.37 16.75 4.01
N ILE A 177 26.78 18.02 3.92
CA ILE A 177 27.88 18.46 3.05
C ILE A 177 29.20 17.88 3.56
N GLU A 178 29.55 18.08 4.84
CA GLU A 178 30.83 17.67 5.45
C GLU A 178 31.09 16.15 5.31
N LYS A 179 30.03 15.33 5.29
CA LYS A 179 30.13 13.87 5.07
C LYS A 179 30.46 13.46 3.64
N ASN A 180 30.12 14.26 2.64
CA ASN A 180 29.99 13.80 1.26
C ASN A 180 30.72 14.67 0.21
N HIS A 181 30.90 15.97 0.45
CA HIS A 181 31.34 16.93 -0.58
C HIS A 181 32.16 18.10 -0.02
N ALA A 182 32.99 18.70 -0.87
CA ALA A 182 33.64 19.97 -0.55
C ALA A 182 32.61 21.11 -0.47
N ILE A 183 32.70 21.94 0.57
CA ILE A 183 31.80 23.08 0.79
C ILE A 183 31.78 24.03 -0.42
N SER A 184 32.92 24.20 -1.09
CA SER A 184 33.06 25.03 -2.30
C SER A 184 32.26 24.56 -3.52
N GLU A 185 31.77 23.32 -3.54
CA GLU A 185 31.00 22.75 -4.65
C GLU A 185 29.56 22.36 -4.28
N CYS A 186 29.10 22.63 -3.06
CA CYS A 186 27.80 22.13 -2.59
C CYS A 186 26.58 22.67 -3.36
N TYR A 187 26.70 23.80 -4.07
CA TYR A 187 25.65 24.28 -4.99
C TYR A 187 25.37 23.32 -6.17
N LYS A 188 26.33 22.44 -6.52
CA LYS A 188 26.21 21.42 -7.58
C LYS A 188 25.46 20.16 -7.12
N LEU A 189 25.00 20.09 -5.87
CA LEU A 189 24.37 18.89 -5.32
C LEU A 189 23.07 18.54 -6.03
N LYS A 190 22.99 17.30 -6.53
CA LYS A 190 21.77 16.71 -7.10
C LYS A 190 20.89 16.00 -6.09
N SER A 191 21.42 15.65 -4.91
CA SER A 191 20.68 14.97 -3.85
C SER A 191 21.09 15.52 -2.49
N LEU A 192 20.11 15.89 -1.67
CA LEU A 192 20.28 16.39 -0.32
C LEU A 192 19.37 15.61 0.64
N ASN A 193 19.87 15.30 1.83
CA ASN A 193 19.17 14.50 2.82
C ASN A 193 19.27 15.15 4.20
N LEU A 194 18.19 15.79 4.59
CA LEU A 194 18.00 16.51 5.84
C LEU A 194 16.97 15.81 6.74
N ASN A 195 16.81 14.49 6.61
CA ASN A 195 15.89 13.73 7.45
C ASN A 195 16.33 13.77 8.93
N ARG A 196 15.36 13.88 9.85
CA ARG A 196 15.59 13.78 11.32
C ARG A 196 16.60 14.80 11.86
N GLN A 197 16.50 16.05 11.40
CA GLN A 197 17.33 17.17 11.82
C GLN A 197 16.56 18.22 12.66
N GLY A 198 15.28 17.98 12.97
CA GLY A 198 14.43 18.91 13.75
C GLY A 198 13.92 20.12 12.98
N ILE A 199 14.18 20.18 11.67
CA ILE A 199 14.05 21.40 10.87
C ILE A 199 12.61 21.93 10.84
N THR A 200 12.47 23.22 11.12
CA THR A 200 11.18 23.94 11.16
C THR A 200 10.85 24.68 9.86
N ALA A 201 11.84 25.11 9.08
CA ALA A 201 11.66 25.76 7.76
C ALA A 201 12.81 25.48 6.78
N LEU A 202 12.59 25.69 5.47
CA LEU A 202 13.56 25.41 4.37
C LEU A 202 13.98 26.67 3.60
N ASN A 203 14.19 27.78 4.32
CA ASN A 203 14.38 29.11 3.75
C ASN A 203 15.52 29.14 2.70
N ASN A 204 15.27 29.79 1.55
CA ASN A 204 16.26 29.98 0.47
C ASN A 204 16.83 28.69 -0.16
N LEU A 205 16.21 27.51 0.03
CA LEU A 205 16.77 26.24 -0.48
C LEU A 205 16.99 26.27 -2.00
N GLY A 206 16.08 26.88 -2.76
CA GLY A 206 16.19 27.03 -4.22
C GLY A 206 17.37 27.90 -4.68
N LEU A 207 17.78 28.89 -3.88
CA LEU A 207 18.94 29.75 -4.16
C LEU A 207 20.27 29.05 -3.84
N CYS A 208 20.28 28.26 -2.76
CA CYS A 208 21.47 27.52 -2.31
C CYS A 208 21.76 26.28 -3.16
N PHE A 209 20.72 25.59 -3.65
CA PHE A 209 20.85 24.31 -4.38
C PHE A 209 20.03 24.30 -5.68
N PRO A 210 20.34 25.17 -6.66
CA PRO A 210 19.54 25.31 -7.88
C PRO A 210 19.50 24.04 -8.76
N TYR A 211 20.49 23.15 -8.64
CA TYR A 211 20.59 21.90 -9.40
C TYR A 211 20.04 20.66 -8.66
N LEU A 212 19.29 20.85 -7.58
CA LEU A 212 18.84 19.77 -6.70
C LEU A 212 17.69 18.95 -7.30
N GLU A 213 18.01 17.76 -7.82
CA GLU A 213 17.02 16.82 -8.37
C GLU A 213 16.26 16.02 -7.28
N LYS A 214 16.82 15.90 -6.07
CA LYS A 214 16.29 15.03 -5.01
C LYS A 214 16.45 15.63 -3.61
N LEU A 215 15.33 15.86 -2.92
CA LEU A 215 15.30 16.35 -1.54
C LEU A 215 14.62 15.33 -0.61
N ARG A 216 15.24 15.06 0.54
CA ARG A 216 14.62 14.35 1.66
C ARG A 216 14.64 15.24 2.90
N VAL A 217 13.47 15.51 3.45
CA VAL A 217 13.21 16.34 4.65
C VAL A 217 12.16 15.66 5.56
N SER A 218 12.06 14.33 5.49
CA SER A 218 11.11 13.54 6.28
C SER A 218 11.53 13.44 7.76
N HIS A 219 10.55 13.35 8.66
CA HIS A 219 10.75 13.33 10.11
C HIS A 219 11.43 14.61 10.63
N ASN A 220 10.90 15.77 10.24
CA ASN A 220 11.25 17.08 10.80
C ASN A 220 9.98 17.76 11.33
N GLU A 221 10.04 19.07 11.58
CA GLU A 221 8.94 19.84 12.18
C GLU A 221 8.37 20.91 11.21
N LEU A 222 8.59 20.71 9.90
CA LEU A 222 8.14 21.64 8.85
C LEU A 222 6.62 21.85 8.91
N THR A 223 6.18 23.11 8.93
CA THR A 223 4.76 23.50 8.87
C THR A 223 4.27 23.83 7.47
N GLU A 224 5.19 24.15 6.56
CA GLU A 224 4.93 24.51 5.17
C GLU A 224 6.08 24.07 4.24
N LEU A 225 5.80 23.96 2.95
CA LEU A 225 6.81 23.76 1.91
C LEU A 225 6.73 24.93 0.91
N HIS A 226 7.80 25.71 0.84
CA HIS A 226 8.00 26.83 -0.08
C HIS A 226 9.51 26.91 -0.47
N ASP A 227 9.88 27.83 -1.35
CA ASP A 227 11.26 28.10 -1.79
C ASP A 227 12.05 26.89 -2.30
N LEU A 228 11.36 25.91 -2.88
CA LEU A 228 11.95 24.69 -3.41
C LEU A 228 12.49 24.87 -4.84
N PRO A 229 13.68 24.31 -5.17
CA PRO A 229 14.26 24.42 -6.51
C PRO A 229 13.42 23.71 -7.59
N ASP A 230 13.23 24.38 -8.73
CA ASP A 230 12.43 23.92 -9.88
C ASP A 230 12.98 22.65 -10.56
N SER A 231 14.27 22.37 -10.37
CA SER A 231 14.97 21.18 -10.85
C SER A 231 14.58 19.88 -10.13
N LEU A 232 13.80 19.96 -9.03
CA LEU A 232 13.38 18.80 -8.24
C LEU A 232 12.54 17.80 -9.06
N CYS A 233 13.00 16.55 -9.04
CA CYS A 233 12.31 15.38 -9.58
C CYS A 233 11.73 14.48 -8.47
N TYR A 234 12.29 14.53 -7.25
CA TYR A 234 11.89 13.66 -6.12
C TYR A 234 11.88 14.41 -4.79
N LEU A 235 10.73 14.45 -4.13
CA LEU A 235 10.55 15.09 -2.82
C LEU A 235 9.96 14.12 -1.79
N TYR A 236 10.66 13.97 -0.65
CA TYR A 236 10.23 13.16 0.48
C TYR A 236 10.12 14.04 1.72
N ALA A 237 8.89 14.37 2.12
CA ALA A 237 8.58 15.24 3.27
C ALA A 237 7.54 14.58 4.21
N ASN A 238 7.59 13.25 4.31
CA ASN A 238 6.72 12.47 5.21
C ASN A 238 7.02 12.78 6.68
N ASN A 239 6.03 12.62 7.56
CA ASN A 239 6.20 12.82 9.01
C ASN A 239 6.75 14.23 9.30
N ASN A 240 6.01 15.25 8.90
CA ASN A 240 6.24 16.64 9.27
C ASN A 240 4.95 17.19 9.93
N ARG A 241 4.82 18.50 10.04
CA ARG A 241 3.63 19.20 10.55
C ARG A 241 2.93 19.99 9.44
N LEU A 242 3.09 19.59 8.17
CA LEU A 242 2.69 20.39 7.02
C LEU A 242 1.18 20.64 6.99
N THR A 243 0.79 21.92 7.02
CA THR A 243 -0.60 22.38 6.85
C THR A 243 -0.83 22.96 5.46
N SER A 244 0.22 23.44 4.80
CA SER A 244 0.22 24.02 3.46
C SER A 244 1.39 23.49 2.63
N ILE A 245 1.24 23.53 1.30
CA ILE A 245 2.29 23.23 0.33
C ILE A 245 2.19 24.22 -0.82
N ASP A 246 3.31 24.77 -1.27
CA ASP A 246 3.39 25.50 -2.52
C ASP A 246 4.40 24.87 -3.47
N LEU A 247 3.90 24.26 -4.54
CA LEU A 247 4.66 23.43 -5.46
C LEU A 247 4.44 23.84 -6.93
N HIS A 248 3.81 24.99 -7.20
CA HIS A 248 3.36 25.39 -8.55
C HIS A 248 4.48 25.37 -9.61
N ASN A 249 5.71 25.72 -9.24
CA ASN A 249 6.86 25.77 -10.15
C ASN A 249 7.55 24.41 -10.36
N LEU A 250 7.23 23.37 -9.59
CA LEU A 250 7.93 22.07 -9.63
C LEU A 250 7.46 21.18 -10.78
N THR A 251 7.39 21.73 -11.99
CA THR A 251 6.86 21.06 -13.20
C THR A 251 7.60 19.77 -13.58
N ARG A 252 8.84 19.59 -13.09
CA ARG A 252 9.69 18.40 -13.27
C ARG A 252 9.46 17.29 -12.24
N LEU A 253 8.69 17.55 -11.18
CA LEU A 253 8.50 16.62 -10.07
C LEU A 253 7.81 15.33 -10.52
N GLN A 254 8.42 14.19 -10.21
CA GLN A 254 7.95 12.85 -10.61
C GLN A 254 7.41 12.04 -9.43
N GLN A 255 7.98 12.23 -8.23
CA GLN A 255 7.56 11.56 -7.01
C GLN A 255 7.46 12.56 -5.85
N LEU A 256 6.31 12.57 -5.20
CA LEU A 256 6.00 13.42 -4.05
C LEU A 256 5.43 12.57 -2.92
N TYR A 257 6.12 12.55 -1.79
CA TYR A 257 5.69 11.85 -0.58
C TYR A 257 5.47 12.86 0.55
N LEU A 258 4.23 12.97 0.99
CA LEU A 258 3.71 13.92 1.98
C LEU A 258 2.90 13.20 3.07
N SER A 259 3.10 11.90 3.28
CA SER A 259 2.31 11.13 4.24
C SER A 259 2.68 11.41 5.70
N TYR A 260 1.70 11.29 6.60
CA TYR A 260 1.81 11.72 8.00
C TYR A 260 2.12 13.23 8.11
N ASN A 261 1.15 14.03 7.71
CA ASN A 261 1.14 15.50 7.82
C ASN A 261 -0.27 15.96 8.23
N TYR A 262 -0.52 17.27 8.20
CA TYR A 262 -1.79 17.88 8.60
C TYR A 262 -2.52 18.58 7.44
N LEU A 263 -2.27 18.14 6.20
CA LEU A 263 -2.88 18.73 5.00
C LEU A 263 -4.38 18.45 4.98
N SER A 264 -5.19 19.49 4.86
CA SER A 264 -6.66 19.39 4.73
C SER A 264 -7.17 19.86 3.37
N GLN A 265 -6.39 20.71 2.69
CA GLN A 265 -6.63 21.25 1.35
C GLN A 265 -5.45 20.91 0.43
N LEU A 266 -5.72 20.89 -0.87
CA LEU A 266 -4.76 20.55 -1.92
C LEU A 266 -4.74 21.65 -2.96
N GLU A 267 -3.86 22.63 -2.79
CA GLU A 267 -3.73 23.77 -3.71
C GLU A 267 -2.47 23.64 -4.57
N ASN A 268 -2.41 24.39 -5.68
CA ASN A 268 -1.22 24.53 -6.54
C ASN A 268 -0.63 23.24 -7.16
N LEU A 269 -1.36 22.11 -7.12
CA LEU A 269 -0.90 20.84 -7.71
C LEU A 269 -1.14 20.72 -9.23
N SER A 270 -1.92 21.61 -9.87
CA SER A 270 -2.36 21.43 -11.27
C SER A 270 -1.23 21.42 -12.30
N GLU A 271 -0.11 22.09 -12.01
CA GLU A 271 1.01 22.22 -12.94
C GLU A 271 2.02 21.06 -12.87
N LEU A 272 1.83 20.11 -11.94
CA LEU A 272 2.70 18.95 -11.73
C LEU A 272 2.47 17.83 -12.78
N LYS A 273 2.51 18.18 -14.07
CA LYS A 273 2.22 17.28 -15.22
C LYS A 273 3.22 16.11 -15.33
N SER A 274 4.43 16.27 -14.78
CA SER A 274 5.45 15.21 -14.69
C SER A 274 5.22 14.21 -13.56
N LEU A 275 4.28 14.47 -12.64
CA LEU A 275 4.09 13.64 -11.45
C LEU A 275 3.59 12.25 -11.84
N ARG A 276 4.15 11.21 -11.22
CA ARG A 276 3.83 9.79 -11.45
C ARG A 276 3.40 9.10 -10.17
N ILE A 277 3.98 9.49 -9.03
CA ILE A 277 3.66 8.93 -7.70
C ILE A 277 3.36 10.07 -6.73
N LEU A 278 2.22 10.00 -6.07
CA LEU A 278 1.78 10.92 -5.03
C LEU A 278 1.29 10.14 -3.81
N ASP A 279 1.95 10.31 -2.67
CA ASP A 279 1.50 9.78 -1.39
C ASP A 279 1.08 10.91 -0.44
N LEU A 280 -0.23 10.98 -0.21
CA LEU A 280 -0.90 11.90 0.70
C LEU A 280 -1.54 11.13 1.89
N GLY A 281 -1.09 9.90 2.16
CA GLY A 281 -1.69 9.09 3.21
C GLY A 281 -1.51 9.67 4.62
N HIS A 282 -2.42 9.42 5.56
CA HIS A 282 -2.35 9.95 6.93
C HIS A 282 -2.29 11.49 6.96
N ASN A 283 -3.34 12.12 6.41
CA ASN A 283 -3.59 13.56 6.40
C ASN A 283 -5.07 13.81 6.77
N PHE A 284 -5.58 15.04 6.60
CA PHE A 284 -6.96 15.44 6.88
C PHE A 284 -7.77 15.81 5.62
N ILE A 285 -7.40 15.25 4.47
CA ILE A 285 -7.98 15.60 3.17
C ILE A 285 -9.43 15.12 3.10
N ARG A 286 -10.33 16.00 2.68
CA ARG A 286 -11.75 15.69 2.42
C ARG A 286 -12.12 15.72 0.95
N SER A 287 -11.54 16.66 0.20
CA SER A 287 -11.73 16.86 -1.22
C SER A 287 -10.39 16.73 -1.94
N TYR A 288 -10.42 16.08 -3.09
CA TYR A 288 -9.28 15.71 -3.92
C TYR A 288 -9.48 16.07 -5.40
N SER A 289 -10.54 16.83 -5.75
CA SER A 289 -10.77 17.42 -7.08
C SER A 289 -9.53 18.07 -7.73
N PRO A 290 -8.63 18.78 -7.00
CA PRO A 290 -7.41 19.36 -7.58
C PRO A 290 -6.49 18.33 -8.24
N LEU A 291 -6.55 17.06 -7.81
CA LEU A 291 -5.78 15.95 -8.39
C LEU A 291 -6.30 15.50 -9.76
N GLY A 292 -7.53 15.86 -10.15
CA GLY A 292 -8.13 15.47 -11.43
C GLY A 292 -7.39 16.01 -12.66
N LYS A 293 -6.61 17.09 -12.47
CA LYS A 293 -5.73 17.70 -13.48
C LYS A 293 -4.36 17.02 -13.64
N LEU A 294 -4.01 16.08 -12.76
CA LEU A 294 -2.73 15.35 -12.81
C LEU A 294 -2.75 14.26 -13.88
N GLU A 295 -2.68 14.65 -15.16
CA GLU A 295 -2.70 13.72 -16.31
C GLU A 295 -1.65 12.61 -16.22
N GLY A 296 -0.50 12.93 -15.62
CA GLY A 296 0.63 12.05 -15.47
C GLY A 296 0.52 10.96 -14.41
N ILE A 297 -0.39 11.10 -13.43
CA ILE A 297 -0.36 10.27 -12.22
C ILE A 297 -0.57 8.77 -12.53
N VAL A 298 0.22 7.90 -11.92
CA VAL A 298 0.16 6.43 -12.08
C VAL A 298 -0.14 5.72 -10.76
N SER A 299 0.33 6.27 -9.63
CA SER A 299 0.10 5.76 -8.29
C SER A 299 -0.31 6.89 -7.34
N LEU A 300 -1.47 6.75 -6.70
CA LEU A 300 -2.01 7.71 -5.74
C LEU A 300 -2.38 7.00 -4.43
N SER A 301 -1.87 7.53 -3.31
CA SER A 301 -2.27 7.13 -1.96
C SER A 301 -2.99 8.28 -1.28
N LEU A 302 -4.27 8.05 -0.94
CA LEU A 302 -5.14 8.89 -0.12
C LEU A 302 -5.57 8.12 1.16
N LYS A 303 -4.83 7.07 1.52
CA LYS A 303 -5.07 6.23 2.72
C LYS A 303 -5.18 7.08 3.99
N SER A 304 -6.06 6.72 4.93
CA SER A 304 -6.16 7.38 6.24
C SER A 304 -6.35 8.91 6.13
N ASN A 305 -7.38 9.31 5.40
CA ASN A 305 -7.87 10.69 5.29
C ASN A 305 -9.34 10.76 5.76
N ASP A 306 -10.03 11.88 5.52
CA ASP A 306 -11.42 12.10 5.93
C ASP A 306 -12.38 12.08 4.70
N ILE A 307 -12.09 11.22 3.72
CA ILE A 307 -12.87 11.12 2.47
C ILE A 307 -14.15 10.30 2.73
N HIS A 308 -15.29 10.84 2.27
CA HIS A 308 -16.62 10.25 2.47
C HIS A 308 -17.32 9.79 1.18
N ARG A 309 -16.93 10.34 0.01
CA ARG A 309 -17.58 10.10 -1.29
C ARG A 309 -16.53 10.04 -2.40
N LEU A 310 -16.92 9.43 -3.52
CA LEU A 310 -16.04 9.19 -4.67
C LEU A 310 -16.38 10.00 -5.92
N ASN A 311 -17.39 10.88 -5.85
CA ASN A 311 -17.93 11.62 -6.99
C ASN A 311 -16.92 12.53 -7.70
N GLU A 312 -15.91 13.04 -6.99
CA GLU A 312 -14.88 13.90 -7.58
C GLU A 312 -13.96 13.16 -8.57
N PHE A 313 -14.01 11.80 -8.61
CA PHE A 313 -13.36 11.04 -9.68
C PHE A 313 -14.04 11.19 -11.06
N GLN A 314 -15.23 11.79 -11.13
CA GLN A 314 -15.86 12.13 -12.43
C GLN A 314 -15.09 13.24 -13.16
N ASP A 315 -14.46 14.15 -12.42
CA ASP A 315 -13.69 15.28 -12.94
C ASP A 315 -12.25 14.90 -13.34
N PHE A 316 -11.84 13.65 -13.10
CA PHE A 316 -10.54 13.15 -13.53
C PHE A 316 -10.54 12.97 -15.04
N SER A 317 -9.58 13.62 -15.73
CA SER A 317 -9.47 13.58 -17.19
C SER A 317 -9.47 12.15 -17.74
N GLN A 318 -10.13 11.91 -18.88
CA GLN A 318 -10.06 10.61 -19.59
C GLN A 318 -8.62 10.23 -19.99
N CYS A 319 -7.70 11.20 -20.03
CA CYS A 319 -6.27 10.97 -20.28
C CYS A 319 -5.51 10.42 -19.06
N ASN A 320 -6.10 10.43 -17.86
CA ASN A 320 -5.48 10.03 -16.61
C ASN A 320 -4.83 8.62 -16.69
N ASN A 321 -3.67 8.46 -16.06
CA ASN A 321 -2.83 7.25 -16.15
C ASN A 321 -2.82 6.40 -14.87
N LEU A 322 -3.75 6.64 -13.94
CA LEU A 322 -3.77 6.02 -12.63
C LEU A 322 -4.03 4.51 -12.71
N GLU A 323 -3.02 3.72 -12.36
CA GLU A 323 -3.08 2.26 -12.30
C GLU A 323 -3.27 1.74 -10.87
N ILE A 324 -2.78 2.47 -9.87
CA ILE A 324 -2.76 2.06 -8.45
C ILE A 324 -3.37 3.16 -7.59
N LEU A 325 -4.42 2.82 -6.83
CA LEU A 325 -5.10 3.75 -5.93
C LEU A 325 -5.32 3.12 -4.55
N ASP A 326 -4.86 3.80 -3.51
CA ASP A 326 -5.15 3.46 -2.11
C ASP A 326 -6.06 4.51 -1.47
N LEU A 327 -7.25 4.07 -1.08
CA LEU A 327 -8.30 4.82 -0.36
C LEU A 327 -8.65 4.13 0.98
N SER A 328 -7.81 3.22 1.46
CA SER A 328 -8.07 2.48 2.70
C SER A 328 -8.11 3.40 3.93
N PHE A 329 -8.77 2.97 5.01
CA PHE A 329 -8.90 3.74 6.26
C PHE A 329 -9.55 5.13 6.09
N ASN A 330 -10.50 5.27 5.15
CA ASN A 330 -11.33 6.47 5.00
C ASN A 330 -12.75 6.20 5.55
N ARG A 331 -13.72 7.06 5.21
CA ARG A 331 -15.12 6.96 5.68
C ARG A 331 -16.11 6.77 4.53
N ILE A 332 -15.65 6.21 3.42
CA ILE A 332 -16.40 6.07 2.16
C ILE A 332 -17.55 5.08 2.34
N GLU A 333 -18.76 5.46 1.94
CA GLU A 333 -19.97 4.62 2.11
C GLU A 333 -20.42 3.87 0.86
N ARG A 334 -19.94 4.26 -0.32
CA ARG A 334 -20.33 3.71 -1.63
C ARG A 334 -19.14 3.61 -2.55
N LEU A 335 -19.08 2.51 -3.30
CA LEU A 335 -18.17 2.39 -4.43
C LEU A 335 -18.91 2.85 -5.69
N GLU A 336 -18.68 4.10 -6.08
CA GLU A 336 -19.34 4.80 -7.19
C GLU A 336 -18.34 5.71 -7.91
N SER A 337 -18.61 6.09 -9.16
CA SER A 337 -17.80 7.01 -10.00
C SER A 337 -16.37 6.56 -10.35
N ILE A 338 -15.80 5.60 -9.62
CA ILE A 338 -14.45 5.07 -9.82
C ILE A 338 -14.26 4.42 -11.20
N GLU A 339 -15.36 4.02 -11.85
CA GLU A 339 -15.36 3.50 -13.21
C GLU A 339 -15.01 4.55 -14.28
N SER A 340 -14.80 5.82 -13.90
CA SER A 340 -14.13 6.83 -14.73
C SER A 340 -12.64 6.50 -14.95
N LEU A 341 -11.99 5.85 -13.97
CA LEU A 341 -10.56 5.52 -13.98
C LEU A 341 -10.30 4.28 -14.84
N THR A 342 -10.48 4.41 -16.16
CA THR A 342 -10.47 3.29 -17.12
C THR A 342 -9.16 2.50 -17.18
N LYS A 343 -8.05 3.05 -16.66
CA LYS A 343 -6.74 2.38 -16.58
C LYS A 343 -6.44 1.76 -15.22
N LEU A 344 -7.32 1.90 -14.21
CA LEU A 344 -7.08 1.41 -12.85
C LEU A 344 -6.95 -0.11 -12.83
N ARG A 345 -5.89 -0.60 -12.18
CA ARG A 345 -5.53 -2.02 -12.08
C ARG A 345 -5.55 -2.55 -10.66
N GLU A 346 -5.23 -1.69 -9.69
CA GLU A 346 -5.17 -2.04 -8.27
C GLU A 346 -5.91 -0.98 -7.44
N LEU A 347 -6.95 -1.41 -6.72
CA LEU A 347 -7.74 -0.57 -5.84
C LEU A 347 -7.75 -1.15 -4.42
N ASN A 348 -7.28 -0.38 -3.46
CA ASN A 348 -7.40 -0.68 -2.03
C ASN A 348 -8.43 0.24 -1.37
N MET A 349 -9.48 -0.35 -0.81
CA MET A 349 -10.53 0.33 -0.05
C MET A 349 -10.81 -0.37 1.29
N ASP A 350 -9.85 -1.14 1.80
CA ASP A 350 -9.94 -1.78 3.12
C ASP A 350 -10.24 -0.74 4.22
N HIS A 351 -10.96 -1.12 5.28
CA HIS A 351 -11.32 -0.25 6.40
C HIS A 351 -12.07 1.02 5.96
N ASN A 352 -13.24 0.84 5.35
CA ASN A 352 -14.16 1.93 5.00
C ASN A 352 -15.58 1.58 5.51
N ASN A 353 -16.59 2.35 5.11
CA ASN A 353 -17.99 2.11 5.47
C ASN A 353 -18.82 1.65 4.25
N VAL A 354 -18.19 1.04 3.24
CA VAL A 354 -18.85 0.72 1.96
C VAL A 354 -19.96 -0.30 2.17
N LYS A 355 -21.20 0.10 1.85
CA LYS A 355 -22.41 -0.72 1.94
C LYS A 355 -22.88 -1.21 0.57
N ILE A 356 -22.59 -0.44 -0.48
CA ILE A 356 -23.14 -0.59 -1.83
C ILE A 356 -22.02 -0.40 -2.86
N VAL A 357 -21.99 -1.27 -3.86
CA VAL A 357 -21.23 -1.07 -5.10
C VAL A 357 -22.24 -0.63 -6.18
N ASN A 358 -22.03 0.56 -6.74
CA ASN A 358 -22.91 1.19 -7.72
C ASN A 358 -22.06 1.76 -8.87
N LEU A 359 -21.74 0.89 -9.84
CA LEU A 359 -20.94 1.23 -11.01
C LEU A 359 -21.82 1.21 -12.26
N ASN A 360 -21.72 2.23 -13.09
CA ASN A 360 -22.53 2.34 -14.31
C ASN A 360 -21.99 1.47 -15.47
N ARG A 361 -20.77 0.92 -15.33
CA ARG A 361 -20.11 0.00 -16.27
C ARG A 361 -19.08 -0.89 -15.54
N PRO A 362 -18.79 -2.11 -16.04
CA PRO A 362 -17.71 -2.94 -15.51
C PRO A 362 -16.33 -2.27 -15.60
N MET A 363 -15.44 -2.58 -14.64
CA MET A 363 -14.05 -2.14 -14.64
C MET A 363 -13.14 -3.18 -15.30
N GLU A 364 -13.11 -3.16 -16.64
CA GLU A 364 -12.43 -4.15 -17.50
C GLU A 364 -10.94 -4.39 -17.20
N ARG A 365 -10.24 -3.46 -16.54
CA ARG A 365 -8.80 -3.56 -16.23
C ARG A 365 -8.47 -3.81 -14.75
N LEU A 366 -9.46 -3.77 -13.86
CA LEU A 366 -9.20 -3.89 -12.43
C LEU A 366 -8.88 -5.35 -12.08
N CYS A 367 -7.60 -5.61 -11.78
CA CYS A 367 -7.09 -6.96 -11.53
C CYS A 367 -6.83 -7.26 -10.04
N LYS A 368 -6.76 -6.24 -9.18
CA LYS A 368 -6.75 -6.39 -7.72
C LYS A 368 -7.73 -5.43 -7.06
N LEU A 369 -8.61 -5.97 -6.22
CA LEU A 369 -9.58 -5.22 -5.43
C LEU A 369 -9.55 -5.72 -3.99
N LYS A 370 -9.39 -4.78 -3.05
CA LYS A 370 -9.55 -5.03 -1.63
C LYS A 370 -10.64 -4.14 -1.06
N LEU A 371 -11.63 -4.76 -0.42
CA LEU A 371 -12.80 -4.13 0.21
C LEU A 371 -13.06 -4.77 1.57
N SER A 372 -12.01 -5.20 2.25
CA SER A 372 -12.07 -5.84 3.57
C SER A 372 -12.45 -4.81 4.65
N TYR A 373 -12.97 -5.24 5.80
CA TYR A 373 -13.38 -4.34 6.90
C TYR A 373 -14.33 -3.24 6.40
N ASN A 374 -15.45 -3.66 5.79
CA ASN A 374 -16.47 -2.80 5.23
C ASN A 374 -17.87 -3.29 5.69
N ARG A 375 -18.94 -2.88 5.02
CA ARG A 375 -20.33 -3.18 5.41
C ARG A 375 -21.15 -3.74 4.25
N LEU A 376 -20.49 -4.42 3.31
CA LEU A 376 -21.13 -5.02 2.14
C LEU A 376 -22.05 -6.17 2.57
N LYS A 377 -23.28 -6.18 2.04
CA LYS A 377 -24.24 -7.30 2.21
C LYS A 377 -24.29 -8.25 1.01
N SER A 378 -23.91 -7.77 -0.16
CA SER A 378 -23.80 -8.59 -1.36
C SER A 378 -22.75 -8.00 -2.27
N PHE A 379 -22.11 -8.85 -3.07
CA PHE A 379 -21.08 -8.40 -4.01
C PHE A 379 -21.29 -9.07 -5.37
N ASP A 380 -21.27 -8.26 -6.44
CA ASP A 380 -21.31 -8.75 -7.82
C ASP A 380 -19.92 -8.69 -8.43
N ILE A 381 -19.33 -9.86 -8.71
CA ILE A 381 -18.00 -9.93 -9.30
C ILE A 381 -18.05 -9.75 -10.84
N SER A 382 -19.23 -9.77 -11.48
CA SER A 382 -19.35 -9.53 -12.92
C SER A 382 -18.91 -8.11 -13.33
N LEU A 383 -18.95 -7.17 -12.38
CA LEU A 383 -18.43 -5.80 -12.53
C LEU A 383 -16.89 -5.74 -12.66
N PHE A 384 -16.17 -6.84 -12.41
CA PHE A 384 -14.69 -6.88 -12.36
C PHE A 384 -14.14 -8.09 -13.15
N PRO A 385 -14.25 -8.11 -14.50
CA PRO A 385 -14.00 -9.33 -15.29
C PRO A 385 -12.53 -9.79 -15.36
N ASP A 386 -11.52 -8.90 -15.25
CA ASP A 386 -10.09 -9.29 -15.18
C ASP A 386 -9.59 -9.51 -13.72
N ILE A 387 -10.49 -9.64 -12.73
CA ILE A 387 -10.09 -9.76 -11.33
C ILE A 387 -9.22 -11.00 -11.08
N ARG A 388 -8.12 -10.79 -10.35
CA ARG A 388 -7.12 -11.82 -10.00
C ARG A 388 -6.99 -11.97 -8.49
N LEU A 389 -7.04 -10.85 -7.77
CA LEU A 389 -7.08 -10.81 -6.30
C LEU A 389 -8.33 -10.06 -5.87
N LEU A 390 -9.20 -10.72 -5.10
CA LEU A 390 -10.41 -10.13 -4.52
C LEU A 390 -10.49 -10.48 -3.04
N TYR A 391 -10.28 -9.48 -2.17
CA TYR A 391 -10.40 -9.63 -0.72
C TYR A 391 -11.60 -8.84 -0.19
N LEU A 392 -12.47 -9.55 0.54
CA LEU A 392 -13.78 -9.08 1.04
C LEU A 392 -13.95 -9.43 2.53
N ASP A 393 -12.85 -9.62 3.27
CA ASP A 393 -12.88 -10.05 4.67
C ASP A 393 -13.62 -9.04 5.57
N ASP A 394 -14.10 -9.45 6.75
CA ASP A 394 -14.73 -8.55 7.72
C ASP A 394 -15.84 -7.67 7.10
N ASN A 395 -16.78 -8.32 6.43
CA ASN A 395 -17.99 -7.72 5.87
C ASN A 395 -19.23 -8.45 6.41
N GLN A 396 -20.39 -8.24 5.78
CA GLN A 396 -21.67 -8.83 6.17
C GLN A 396 -22.31 -9.55 4.97
N ILE A 397 -21.49 -10.17 4.11
CA ILE A 397 -21.93 -10.65 2.80
C ILE A 397 -22.81 -11.89 2.96
N GLU A 398 -24.08 -11.72 2.58
CA GLU A 398 -25.08 -12.77 2.48
C GLU A 398 -24.96 -13.53 1.14
N ARG A 399 -24.50 -12.86 0.06
CA ARG A 399 -24.54 -13.42 -1.31
C ARG A 399 -23.48 -12.87 -2.26
N ILE A 400 -22.87 -13.77 -3.04
CA ILE A 400 -21.91 -13.45 -4.11
C ILE A 400 -22.53 -13.77 -5.49
N MET A 401 -22.51 -12.80 -6.40
CA MET A 401 -22.96 -12.90 -7.80
C MET A 401 -21.79 -12.85 -8.79
N GLY A 402 -22.06 -13.16 -10.06
CA GLY A 402 -21.11 -12.89 -11.15
C GLY A 402 -19.84 -13.75 -11.21
N ALA A 403 -19.66 -14.72 -10.30
CA ALA A 403 -18.46 -15.58 -10.25
C ALA A 403 -18.18 -16.36 -11.55
N ALA A 404 -19.18 -16.57 -12.41
CA ALA A 404 -18.98 -17.17 -13.74
C ALA A 404 -18.13 -16.31 -14.70
N CYS A 405 -18.06 -14.99 -14.47
CA CYS A 405 -17.33 -14.04 -15.31
C CYS A 405 -15.81 -14.07 -15.06
N THR A 406 -15.36 -14.55 -13.89
CA THR A 406 -14.00 -14.35 -13.38
C THR A 406 -13.04 -15.46 -13.81
N LYS A 407 -12.62 -15.43 -15.08
CA LYS A 407 -11.79 -16.48 -15.69
C LYS A 407 -10.33 -16.51 -15.20
N ARG A 408 -9.88 -15.50 -14.46
CA ARG A 408 -8.48 -15.25 -14.08
C ARG A 408 -8.26 -15.09 -12.57
N MET A 409 -9.27 -15.39 -11.75
CA MET A 409 -9.15 -15.25 -10.30
C MET A 409 -8.11 -16.24 -9.74
N ASP A 410 -7.16 -15.70 -8.99
CA ASP A 410 -6.02 -16.41 -8.40
C ASP A 410 -6.18 -16.54 -6.88
N ALA A 411 -6.57 -15.44 -6.24
CA ALA A 411 -6.76 -15.34 -4.80
C ALA A 411 -8.13 -14.74 -4.46
N PHE A 412 -8.93 -15.46 -3.68
CA PHE A 412 -10.23 -15.01 -3.17
C PHE A 412 -10.29 -15.14 -1.66
N SER A 413 -10.64 -14.05 -0.98
CA SER A 413 -10.75 -13.99 0.47
C SER A 413 -12.12 -13.46 0.87
N LEU A 414 -12.80 -14.21 1.72
CA LEU A 414 -14.13 -13.92 2.25
C LEU A 414 -14.20 -14.34 3.73
N ARG A 415 -13.17 -13.98 4.50
CA ARG A 415 -13.10 -14.30 5.93
C ARG A 415 -14.13 -13.50 6.73
N ASP A 416 -14.55 -14.05 7.85
CA ASP A 416 -15.29 -13.34 8.92
C ASP A 416 -16.49 -12.50 8.44
N GLN A 417 -17.48 -13.15 7.82
CA GLN A 417 -18.71 -12.47 7.34
C GLN A 417 -19.78 -12.29 8.45
N GLY A 418 -19.35 -12.04 9.69
CA GLY A 418 -20.26 -11.80 10.82
C GLY A 418 -21.18 -12.97 11.19
N LYS A 419 -20.72 -14.22 10.97
CA LYS A 419 -21.51 -15.48 11.08
C LYS A 419 -22.65 -15.62 10.05
N THR A 420 -22.72 -14.75 9.05
CA THR A 420 -23.65 -14.87 7.93
C THR A 420 -23.30 -16.11 7.10
N LYS A 421 -24.31 -16.89 6.71
CA LYS A 421 -24.12 -17.95 5.71
C LYS A 421 -24.04 -17.30 4.33
N VAL A 422 -22.87 -17.39 3.69
CA VAL A 422 -22.68 -16.87 2.33
C VAL A 422 -23.30 -17.80 1.30
N GLU A 423 -24.17 -17.28 0.45
CA GLU A 423 -24.63 -17.95 -0.77
C GLU A 423 -23.69 -17.63 -1.95
N MET A 424 -22.98 -18.65 -2.44
CA MET A 424 -22.07 -18.53 -3.57
C MET A 424 -22.00 -19.84 -4.37
N ASN A 425 -22.04 -19.75 -5.70
CA ASN A 425 -21.73 -20.89 -6.56
C ASN A 425 -20.21 -21.10 -6.68
N ILE A 426 -19.68 -21.91 -5.76
CA ILE A 426 -18.25 -22.27 -5.68
C ILE A 426 -17.72 -23.01 -6.93
N GLN A 427 -18.59 -23.55 -7.80
CA GLN A 427 -18.18 -24.28 -9.01
C GLN A 427 -17.43 -23.40 -10.03
N HIS A 428 -17.60 -22.09 -9.97
CA HIS A 428 -16.90 -21.15 -10.85
C HIS A 428 -15.46 -20.83 -10.38
N LEU A 429 -15.10 -21.20 -9.15
CA LEU A 429 -13.79 -20.89 -8.56
C LEU A 429 -12.68 -21.90 -8.86
N ARG A 430 -12.94 -22.95 -9.67
CA ARG A 430 -12.03 -24.11 -9.88
C ARG A 430 -10.58 -23.77 -10.25
N GLY A 431 -10.34 -22.60 -10.86
CA GLY A 431 -9.00 -22.13 -11.26
C GLY A 431 -8.19 -21.39 -10.18
N ILE A 432 -8.79 -21.11 -9.01
CA ILE A 432 -8.13 -20.39 -7.91
C ILE A 432 -6.96 -21.20 -7.33
N ARG A 433 -5.87 -20.50 -6.99
CA ARG A 433 -4.73 -21.08 -6.23
C ARG A 433 -4.81 -20.82 -4.73
N LYS A 434 -5.42 -19.73 -4.30
CA LYS A 434 -5.52 -19.34 -2.87
C LYS A 434 -6.96 -18.99 -2.47
N LEU A 435 -7.50 -19.75 -1.53
CA LEU A 435 -8.87 -19.58 -1.04
C LEU A 435 -8.87 -19.41 0.48
N TYR A 436 -9.45 -18.30 0.95
CA TYR A 436 -9.52 -17.93 2.37
C TYR A 436 -10.99 -17.76 2.77
N LEU A 437 -11.48 -18.64 3.65
CA LEU A 437 -12.90 -18.78 3.99
C LEU A 437 -13.15 -18.95 5.51
N SER A 438 -12.16 -18.58 6.33
CA SER A 438 -12.25 -18.66 7.79
C SER A 438 -13.37 -17.79 8.39
N GLY A 439 -13.84 -18.11 9.59
CA GLY A 439 -14.79 -17.28 10.35
C GLY A 439 -16.23 -17.23 9.81
N SER A 440 -16.51 -17.94 8.70
CA SER A 440 -17.85 -18.10 8.13
C SER A 440 -18.34 -19.55 8.33
N PRO A 441 -19.60 -19.79 8.72
CA PRO A 441 -20.07 -21.12 9.11
C PRO A 441 -20.30 -22.05 7.91
N PHE A 442 -19.41 -23.03 7.73
CA PHE A 442 -19.46 -24.12 6.75
C PHE A 442 -19.60 -25.48 7.46
N LYS A 443 -20.79 -25.82 7.95
CA LYS A 443 -21.07 -27.10 8.64
C LYS A 443 -20.55 -28.35 7.91
N SER A 444 -20.58 -28.34 6.57
CA SER A 444 -20.01 -29.41 5.75
C SER A 444 -19.51 -28.89 4.41
N LEU A 445 -18.42 -29.49 3.94
CA LEU A 445 -17.77 -29.21 2.65
C LEU A 445 -18.21 -30.17 1.53
N HIS A 446 -19.25 -31.00 1.70
CA HIS A 446 -19.65 -31.99 0.68
C HIS A 446 -20.00 -31.40 -0.70
N GLN A 447 -20.27 -30.09 -0.78
CA GLN A 447 -20.51 -29.36 -2.04
C GLN A 447 -19.22 -28.86 -2.72
N MET A 448 -18.04 -29.17 -2.18
CA MET A 448 -16.78 -28.85 -2.87
C MET A 448 -16.71 -29.49 -4.25
N VAL A 449 -16.19 -28.73 -5.21
CA VAL A 449 -15.83 -29.21 -6.54
C VAL A 449 -14.36 -29.61 -6.59
N ASP A 450 -13.96 -30.21 -7.71
CA ASP A 450 -12.55 -30.42 -8.00
C ASP A 450 -11.83 -29.08 -8.22
N PHE A 451 -10.83 -28.84 -7.38
CA PHE A 451 -10.00 -27.66 -7.27
C PHE A 451 -8.55 -28.03 -7.61
N TYR A 452 -8.33 -28.47 -8.85
CA TYR A 452 -7.03 -28.94 -9.33
C TYR A 452 -5.91 -27.88 -9.23
N SER A 453 -6.25 -26.59 -9.28
CA SER A 453 -5.30 -25.48 -9.17
C SER A 453 -5.01 -25.02 -7.74
N LEU A 454 -5.73 -25.53 -6.72
CA LEU A 454 -5.67 -24.97 -5.37
C LEU A 454 -4.39 -25.40 -4.64
N GLU A 455 -3.60 -24.40 -4.24
CA GLU A 455 -2.31 -24.57 -3.55
C GLU A 455 -2.42 -24.20 -2.05
N TYR A 456 -3.34 -23.32 -1.71
CA TYR A 456 -3.54 -22.78 -0.35
C TYR A 456 -5.04 -22.71 -0.01
N LEU A 457 -5.42 -23.28 1.13
CA LEU A 457 -6.78 -23.27 1.66
C LEU A 457 -6.79 -22.92 3.16
N GLU A 458 -7.56 -21.90 3.53
CA GLU A 458 -7.79 -21.48 4.91
C GLU A 458 -9.29 -21.59 5.25
N LEU A 459 -9.60 -22.39 6.26
CA LEU A 459 -10.96 -22.72 6.72
C LEU A 459 -10.99 -22.79 8.26
N CYS A 460 -10.36 -21.81 8.93
CA CYS A 460 -10.36 -21.74 10.40
C CYS A 460 -11.71 -21.25 10.94
N ALA A 461 -12.09 -21.67 12.15
CA ALA A 461 -13.31 -21.18 12.82
C ALA A 461 -14.59 -21.28 11.95
N ALA A 462 -14.70 -22.35 11.16
CA ALA A 462 -15.72 -22.53 10.14
C ALA A 462 -16.85 -23.50 10.53
N ASP A 463 -16.91 -23.93 11.80
CA ASP A 463 -17.87 -24.93 12.31
C ASP A 463 -17.88 -26.27 11.52
N ILE A 464 -16.77 -26.63 10.86
CA ILE A 464 -16.64 -27.87 10.10
C ILE A 464 -16.59 -29.06 11.06
N GLU A 465 -17.54 -29.99 10.91
CA GLU A 465 -17.58 -31.24 11.68
C GLU A 465 -16.92 -32.41 10.93
N GLU A 466 -17.08 -32.49 9.60
CA GLU A 466 -16.52 -33.55 8.77
C GLU A 466 -15.92 -33.06 7.45
N LEU A 467 -14.87 -33.74 6.98
CA LEU A 467 -14.26 -33.53 5.68
C LEU A 467 -14.84 -34.52 4.63
N PRO A 468 -15.06 -34.13 3.37
CA PRO A 468 -15.60 -35.01 2.34
C PRO A 468 -14.66 -36.20 2.09
N SER A 469 -15.18 -37.43 1.98
CA SER A 469 -14.38 -38.65 1.82
C SER A 469 -13.43 -38.65 0.60
N GLN A 470 -13.68 -37.78 -0.38
CA GLN A 470 -12.85 -37.60 -1.59
C GLN A 470 -11.98 -36.33 -1.58
N PHE A 471 -11.87 -35.62 -0.45
CA PHE A 471 -11.17 -34.32 -0.33
C PHE A 471 -9.77 -34.33 -0.96
N SER A 472 -8.95 -35.35 -0.69
CA SER A 472 -7.60 -35.45 -1.29
C SER A 472 -7.55 -35.69 -2.80
N LYS A 473 -8.67 -36.09 -3.43
CA LYS A 473 -8.83 -36.09 -4.90
C LYS A 473 -9.30 -34.74 -5.43
N GLN A 474 -10.14 -34.04 -4.66
CA GLN A 474 -10.71 -32.74 -5.04
C GLN A 474 -9.66 -31.62 -4.99
N VAL A 475 -8.76 -31.63 -3.99
CA VAL A 475 -7.67 -30.63 -3.85
C VAL A 475 -6.27 -31.28 -3.92
N PRO A 476 -5.91 -31.96 -5.02
CA PRO A 476 -4.76 -32.88 -5.04
C PRO A 476 -3.41 -32.15 -4.96
N ASN A 477 -3.34 -30.88 -5.40
CA ASN A 477 -2.12 -30.07 -5.45
C ASN A 477 -1.91 -29.17 -4.21
N LEU A 478 -2.76 -29.31 -3.19
CA LEU A 478 -2.74 -28.46 -2.00
C LEU A 478 -1.39 -28.54 -1.27
N GLY A 479 -0.75 -27.39 -1.10
CA GLY A 479 0.53 -27.22 -0.41
C GLY A 479 0.38 -26.73 1.03
N THR A 480 -0.66 -25.97 1.34
CA THR A 480 -0.93 -25.43 2.68
C THR A 480 -2.41 -25.55 3.02
N LEU A 481 -2.72 -26.09 4.22
CA LEU A 481 -4.07 -26.25 4.74
C LEU A 481 -4.16 -25.79 6.19
N TYR A 482 -5.05 -24.84 6.45
CA TYR A 482 -5.45 -24.42 7.80
C TYR A 482 -6.89 -24.82 8.09
N LEU A 483 -7.09 -25.56 9.18
CA LEU A 483 -8.38 -26.09 9.64
C LEU A 483 -8.56 -25.87 11.16
N SER A 484 -7.89 -24.89 11.75
CA SER A 484 -7.94 -24.62 13.18
C SER A 484 -9.33 -24.22 13.68
N MET A 485 -9.62 -24.41 14.97
CA MET A 485 -10.86 -23.97 15.63
C MET A 485 -12.12 -24.55 14.96
N ASN A 486 -12.07 -25.83 14.58
CA ASN A 486 -13.19 -26.57 14.01
C ASN A 486 -13.59 -27.73 14.92
N ARG A 487 -14.49 -28.60 14.45
CA ARG A 487 -15.03 -29.72 15.20
C ARG A 487 -14.60 -31.06 14.61
N ILE A 488 -13.54 -31.06 13.81
CA ILE A 488 -13.09 -32.23 13.05
C ILE A 488 -12.54 -33.29 14.02
N ALA A 489 -13.15 -34.47 13.99
CA ALA A 489 -12.66 -35.65 14.70
C ALA A 489 -11.86 -36.60 13.80
N ASP A 490 -12.13 -36.60 12.48
CA ASP A 490 -11.52 -37.51 11.51
C ASP A 490 -10.79 -36.76 10.38
N ILE A 491 -9.49 -37.00 10.24
CA ILE A 491 -8.65 -36.46 9.16
C ILE A 491 -8.27 -37.50 8.08
N ARG A 492 -8.80 -38.73 8.13
CA ARG A 492 -8.59 -39.75 7.09
C ARG A 492 -8.86 -39.25 5.65
N PRO A 493 -9.81 -38.32 5.39
CA PRO A 493 -9.97 -37.72 4.06
C PRO A 493 -8.76 -36.94 3.52
N LEU A 494 -7.85 -36.47 4.38
CA LEU A 494 -6.59 -35.81 3.98
C LEU A 494 -5.55 -36.81 3.44
N LYS A 495 -5.74 -38.11 3.67
CA LYS A 495 -4.84 -39.17 3.19
C LYS A 495 -4.67 -39.09 1.68
N LYS A 496 -3.42 -39.16 1.21
CA LYS A 496 -2.95 -38.98 -0.18
C LYS A 496 -2.75 -37.53 -0.68
N LEU A 497 -2.84 -36.50 0.17
CA LEU A 497 -2.33 -35.17 -0.16
C LEU A 497 -0.79 -35.15 -0.23
N LYS A 498 -0.23 -35.58 -1.37
CA LYS A 498 1.22 -35.80 -1.58
C LYS A 498 2.04 -34.51 -1.58
N TYR A 499 1.40 -33.38 -1.89
CA TYR A 499 2.06 -32.08 -2.06
C TYR A 499 2.02 -31.18 -0.81
N LEU A 500 1.26 -31.59 0.23
CA LEU A 500 1.05 -30.82 1.43
C LEU A 500 2.35 -30.62 2.22
N LYS A 501 2.67 -29.37 2.53
CA LYS A 501 3.86 -28.90 3.26
C LYS A 501 3.52 -28.41 4.66
N LYS A 502 2.37 -27.77 4.84
CA LYS A 502 1.88 -27.24 6.12
C LYS A 502 0.43 -27.66 6.37
N LEU A 503 0.19 -28.25 7.53
CA LEU A 503 -1.13 -28.62 8.04
C LEU A 503 -1.31 -28.09 9.46
N VAL A 504 -2.33 -27.28 9.68
CA VAL A 504 -2.65 -26.68 10.98
C VAL A 504 -4.07 -27.09 11.38
N LEU A 505 -4.18 -27.72 12.56
CA LEU A 505 -5.38 -28.39 13.08
C LEU A 505 -5.64 -28.04 14.56
N ILE A 506 -5.08 -26.91 15.04
CA ILE A 506 -5.23 -26.39 16.41
C ILE A 506 -6.72 -26.34 16.80
N ASP A 507 -7.07 -26.63 18.06
CA ASP A 507 -8.46 -26.59 18.56
C ASP A 507 -9.44 -27.39 17.67
N ASN A 508 -9.26 -28.70 17.60
CA ASN A 508 -10.17 -29.64 16.95
C ASN A 508 -10.54 -30.82 17.89
N ARG A 509 -11.43 -31.71 17.44
CA ARG A 509 -11.92 -32.86 18.23
C ARG A 509 -11.12 -34.15 17.99
N LEU A 510 -9.81 -34.01 17.75
CA LEU A 510 -8.91 -35.13 17.46
C LEU A 510 -8.59 -35.90 18.75
N THR A 511 -9.12 -37.10 18.91
CA THR A 511 -8.96 -37.91 20.13
C THR A 511 -7.76 -38.88 20.10
N SER A 512 -7.23 -39.18 18.91
CA SER A 512 -6.21 -40.21 18.71
C SER A 512 -5.03 -39.71 17.88
N LEU A 513 -3.89 -39.45 18.55
CA LEU A 513 -2.64 -39.10 17.87
C LEU A 513 -2.16 -40.23 16.93
N ASN A 514 -2.44 -41.50 17.26
CA ASN A 514 -2.08 -42.64 16.43
C ASN A 514 -2.83 -42.64 15.08
N GLU A 515 -4.09 -42.23 15.06
CA GLU A 515 -4.86 -42.09 13.81
C GLU A 515 -4.32 -40.92 12.97
N VAL A 516 -4.03 -39.79 13.60
CA VAL A 516 -3.39 -38.63 12.96
C VAL A 516 -2.06 -39.05 12.32
N LEU A 517 -1.18 -39.71 13.07
CA LEU A 517 0.10 -40.25 12.58
C LEU A 517 -0.09 -41.24 11.43
N GLY A 518 -1.11 -42.11 11.49
CA GLY A 518 -1.45 -43.04 10.43
C GLY A 518 -1.82 -42.37 9.10
N VAL A 519 -2.38 -41.16 9.14
CA VAL A 519 -2.67 -40.32 7.97
C VAL A 519 -1.43 -39.56 7.50
N VAL A 520 -0.77 -38.80 8.39
CA VAL A 520 0.32 -37.88 7.99
C VAL A 520 1.62 -38.58 7.61
N LYS A 521 1.87 -39.82 8.09
CA LYS A 521 3.06 -40.62 7.72
C LYS A 521 3.21 -40.85 6.20
N GLN A 522 2.13 -40.69 5.43
CA GLN A 522 2.13 -40.82 3.96
C GLN A 522 2.44 -39.50 3.23
N MET A 523 2.41 -38.36 3.93
CA MET A 523 2.63 -37.02 3.39
C MET A 523 4.12 -36.66 3.37
N LYS A 524 4.89 -37.25 2.44
CA LYS A 524 6.36 -37.12 2.34
C LYS A 524 6.92 -35.68 2.25
N ARG A 525 6.08 -34.67 2.02
CA ARG A 525 6.47 -33.26 1.91
C ARG A 525 6.05 -32.40 3.11
N LEU A 526 5.36 -32.98 4.10
CA LEU A 526 4.86 -32.28 5.27
C LEU A 526 6.04 -31.86 6.16
N ALA A 527 6.28 -30.56 6.24
CA ALA A 527 7.36 -29.94 7.01
C ALA A 527 6.84 -29.27 8.30
N CYS A 528 5.55 -28.94 8.35
CA CYS A 528 4.90 -28.32 9.50
C CYS A 528 3.55 -29.01 9.76
N LEU A 529 3.39 -29.56 10.96
CA LEU A 529 2.15 -30.10 11.49
C LEU A 529 1.91 -29.45 12.85
N ASP A 530 0.76 -28.81 13.03
CA ASP A 530 0.39 -28.13 14.27
C ASP A 530 -0.94 -28.68 14.78
N LEU A 531 -0.93 -29.18 16.01
CA LEU A 531 -1.99 -29.95 16.68
C LEU A 531 -2.26 -29.42 18.11
N ARG A 532 -1.90 -28.16 18.38
CA ARG A 532 -1.99 -27.55 19.72
C ARG A 532 -3.42 -27.40 20.22
#